data_AF-A0A7K4S0M4-F1
#
_entry.id   AF-A0A7K4S0M4-F1
#
_cell.length_a   1.000
_cell.length_b   1.000
_cell.length_c   1.000
_cell.angle_alpha   90.00
_cell.angle_beta   90.00
_cell.angle_gamma   90.00
#
_symmetry.space_group_name_H-M   'P 1'
#
loop_
_entity.id
_entity.type
_entity.pdbx_description
1 polymer ?
#
loop_
_entity_poly.entity_id
_entity_poly.type
_entity_poly.pdbx_seq_one_letter_code
_entity_poly.pdbx_strand_id
1 'polypeptide(L)'
;MADPGSRPVTVSDVQQLVKRKDEIEAQIKAYYELLGQKGVGMTEPLVDAEDFPRGDIDIYEVRTARHNIICLQNDHKALMKQVEEALHQLHAREKEKRARDEAEALAEAMSQSQPQAFARVNAVTPGSPASISGLQVDDEIVEFGSVNINNFQNLQNIATVVQHSEG
;
A
#
# COMPACT_ATOMS: atom_id res chain seq x y z
N MET A 1 -0.05 -16.92 -8.76
CA MET A 1 0.46 -16.83 -10.14
C MET A 1 0.13 -15.43 -10.64
N ALA A 2 1.08 -14.50 -10.57
CA ALA A 2 0.86 -13.12 -10.99
C ALA A 2 0.99 -13.05 -12.51
N ASP A 3 -0.02 -12.50 -13.18
CA ASP A 3 -0.07 -12.34 -14.63
C ASP A 3 1.02 -11.34 -15.08
N PRO A 4 2.03 -11.76 -15.87
CA PRO A 4 3.22 -10.94 -16.18
C PRO A 4 2.97 -9.81 -17.19
N GLY A 5 1.71 -9.50 -17.55
CA GLY A 5 1.35 -8.49 -18.55
C GLY A 5 0.64 -7.23 -18.03
N SER A 6 0.23 -7.17 -16.76
CA SER A 6 -0.60 -6.07 -16.28
C SER A 6 0.25 -4.87 -15.85
N ARG A 7 0.21 -3.79 -16.64
CA ARG A 7 0.84 -2.51 -16.29
C ARG A 7 0.36 -2.05 -14.91
N PRO A 8 1.24 -1.45 -14.09
CA PRO A 8 0.84 -0.99 -12.79
C PRO A 8 -0.21 0.13 -12.93
N VAL A 9 -1.43 -0.13 -12.43
CA VAL A 9 -2.49 0.88 -12.29
C VAL A 9 -1.96 2.14 -11.61
N THR A 10 -2.16 3.28 -12.26
CA THR A 10 -1.77 4.62 -11.80
C THR A 10 -2.98 5.42 -11.33
N VAL A 11 -2.74 6.53 -10.62
CA VAL A 11 -3.79 7.49 -10.22
C VAL A 11 -4.53 8.03 -11.45
N SER A 12 -3.81 8.27 -12.56
CA SER A 12 -4.40 8.73 -13.82
C SER A 12 -5.39 7.73 -14.40
N ASP A 13 -5.09 6.43 -14.31
CA ASP A 13 -5.99 5.38 -14.81
C ASP A 13 -7.30 5.37 -14.02
N VAL A 14 -7.22 5.50 -12.69
CA VAL A 14 -8.40 5.60 -11.83
C VAL A 14 -9.24 6.84 -12.19
N GLN A 15 -8.59 7.99 -12.40
CA GLN A 15 -9.28 9.22 -12.81
C GLN A 15 -9.99 9.06 -14.16
N GLN A 16 -9.38 8.36 -15.13
CA GLN A 16 -10.01 8.06 -16.41
C GLN A 16 -11.23 7.16 -16.26
N LEU A 17 -11.15 6.13 -15.40
CA LEU A 17 -12.28 5.25 -15.12
C LEU A 17 -13.45 6.01 -14.48
N VAL A 18 -13.17 6.90 -13.52
CA VAL A 18 -14.19 7.76 -12.89
C VAL A 18 -14.83 8.71 -13.91
N LYS A 19 -14.02 9.34 -14.77
CA LYS A 19 -14.55 10.21 -15.83
C LYS A 19 -15.48 9.44 -16.77
N ARG A 20 -15.08 8.23 -17.19
CA ARG A 20 -15.92 7.37 -18.04
C ARG A 20 -17.23 6.96 -17.34
N LYS A 21 -17.19 6.72 -16.02
CA LYS A 21 -18.38 6.44 -15.21
C LYS A 21 -19.34 7.62 -15.25
N ASP A 22 -18.84 8.84 -15.05
CA ASP A 22 -19.66 10.05 -15.06
C ASP A 22 -20.26 10.31 -16.46
N GLU A 23 -19.52 10.03 -17.54
CA GLU A 23 -20.03 10.08 -18.91
C GLU A 23 -21.17 9.07 -19.16
N ILE A 24 -21.06 7.84 -18.64
CA ILE A 24 -22.13 6.83 -18.74
C ILE A 24 -23.35 7.25 -17.91
N GLU A 25 -23.16 7.77 -16.70
CA GLU A 25 -24.25 8.27 -15.86
C GLU A 25 -25.00 9.43 -16.52
N ALA A 26 -24.27 10.34 -17.16
CA ALA A 26 -24.86 11.43 -17.94
C ALA A 26 -25.69 10.91 -19.12
N GLN A 27 -25.20 9.90 -19.85
CA GLN A 27 -25.95 9.27 -20.94
C GLN A 27 -27.21 8.55 -20.44
N ILE A 28 -27.11 7.78 -19.36
CA ILE A 28 -28.26 7.12 -18.72
C ILE A 28 -29.32 8.17 -18.36
N LYS A 29 -28.91 9.27 -17.70
CA LYS A 29 -29.80 10.35 -17.32
C LYS A 29 -30.50 10.97 -18.53
N ALA A 30 -29.77 11.24 -19.61
CA ALA A 30 -30.33 11.79 -20.84
C ALA A 30 -31.40 10.87 -21.46
N TYR A 31 -31.17 9.55 -21.47
CA TYR A 31 -32.19 8.60 -21.95
C TYR A 31 -33.41 8.53 -21.02
N TYR A 32 -33.25 8.64 -19.70
CA TYR A 32 -34.38 8.74 -18.78
C TYR A 32 -35.19 10.02 -18.99
N GLU A 33 -34.54 11.15 -19.25
CA GLU A 33 -35.23 12.40 -19.60
C GLU A 33 -35.99 12.28 -20.92
N LEU A 34 -35.39 11.65 -21.94
CA LEU A 34 -36.06 11.36 -23.21
C LEU A 34 -37.32 10.52 -23.00
N LEU A 35 -37.22 9.44 -22.22
CA LEU A 35 -38.35 8.59 -21.87
C LEU A 35 -39.46 9.37 -21.14
N GLY A 36 -39.08 10.22 -20.18
CA GLY A 36 -40.01 11.09 -19.45
C GLY A 36 -40.73 12.09 -20.36
N GLN A 37 -40.04 12.67 -21.35
CA GLN A 37 -40.65 13.57 -22.34
C GLN A 37 -41.70 12.86 -23.21
N LYS A 38 -41.52 11.57 -23.46
CA LYS A 38 -42.48 10.73 -24.20
C LYS A 38 -43.59 10.16 -23.31
N GLY A 39 -43.61 10.50 -22.02
CA GLY A 39 -44.64 10.06 -21.08
C GLY A 39 -44.57 8.57 -20.73
N VAL A 40 -43.42 7.92 -20.93
CA VAL A 40 -43.25 6.48 -20.75
C VAL A 40 -41.96 6.17 -19.99
N GLY A 41 -42.06 5.44 -18.88
CA GLY A 41 -40.92 4.97 -18.07
C GLY A 41 -40.20 3.75 -18.65
N MET A 42 -39.36 3.09 -17.85
CA MET A 42 -38.62 1.88 -18.28
C MET A 42 -39.46 0.60 -18.31
N THR A 43 -40.49 0.51 -17.47
CA THR A 43 -41.25 -0.73 -17.21
C THR A 43 -42.69 -0.67 -17.71
N GLU A 44 -43.16 0.51 -18.12
CA GLU A 44 -44.55 0.73 -18.47
C GLU A 44 -44.96 0.01 -19.78
N PRO A 45 -46.22 -0.43 -19.91
CA PRO A 45 -46.70 -1.08 -21.12
C PRO A 45 -46.63 -0.17 -22.36
N LEU A 46 -46.18 -0.72 -23.49
CA LEU A 46 -46.14 -0.03 -24.79
C LEU A 46 -47.39 -0.30 -25.65
N VAL A 47 -48.35 -1.01 -25.07
CA VAL A 47 -49.64 -1.35 -25.67
C VAL A 47 -50.76 -0.67 -24.90
N ASP A 48 -51.90 -0.48 -25.57
CA ASP A 48 -53.12 0.02 -24.97
C ASP A 48 -53.94 -1.11 -24.30
N ALA A 49 -55.16 -0.79 -23.87
CA ALA A 49 -56.05 -1.75 -23.20
C ALA A 49 -56.60 -2.84 -24.12
N GLU A 50 -56.51 -2.64 -25.45
CA GLU A 50 -56.96 -3.58 -26.48
C GLU A 50 -55.79 -4.40 -27.04
N ASP A 51 -54.59 -4.28 -26.45
CA ASP A 51 -53.34 -4.94 -26.82
C ASP A 51 -52.75 -4.47 -28.17
N PHE A 52 -53.13 -3.27 -28.62
CA PHE A 52 -52.58 -2.64 -29.81
C PHE A 52 -51.41 -1.70 -29.47
N PRO A 53 -50.46 -1.48 -30.40
CA PRO A 53 -49.38 -0.53 -30.21
C PRO A 53 -49.94 0.88 -29.97
N ARG A 54 -49.54 1.51 -28.87
CA ARG A 54 -49.93 2.87 -28.53
C ARG A 54 -49.58 3.86 -29.63
N GLY A 55 -50.59 4.58 -30.12
CA GLY A 55 -50.43 5.58 -31.19
C GLY A 55 -49.94 6.95 -30.71
N ASP A 56 -49.97 7.21 -29.41
CA ASP A 56 -49.54 8.46 -28.77
C ASP A 56 -48.00 8.54 -28.56
N ILE A 57 -47.28 7.43 -28.75
CA ILE A 57 -45.84 7.33 -28.51
C ILE A 57 -45.10 6.69 -29.68
N ASP A 58 -43.85 7.11 -29.88
CA ASP A 58 -42.94 6.40 -30.79
C ASP A 58 -42.36 5.17 -30.06
N ILE A 59 -43.00 4.02 -30.30
CA ILE A 59 -42.62 2.74 -29.68
C ILE A 59 -41.20 2.32 -30.07
N TYR A 60 -40.76 2.65 -31.28
CA TYR A 60 -39.43 2.29 -31.74
C TYR A 60 -38.36 3.08 -30.98
N GLU A 61 -38.55 4.39 -30.85
CA GLU A 61 -37.66 5.26 -30.08
C GLU A 61 -37.63 4.83 -28.60
N VAL A 62 -38.79 4.57 -28.00
CA VAL A 62 -38.89 4.12 -26.60
C VAL A 62 -38.19 2.79 -26.38
N ARG A 63 -38.40 1.79 -27.25
CA ARG A 63 -37.71 0.50 -27.15
C ARG A 63 -36.20 0.64 -27.26
N THR A 64 -35.73 1.48 -28.18
CA THR A 64 -34.31 1.75 -28.38
C THR A 64 -33.71 2.43 -27.15
N ALA A 65 -34.38 3.45 -26.60
CA ALA A 65 -33.95 4.13 -25.39
C ALA A 65 -33.89 3.18 -24.18
N ARG A 66 -34.92 2.35 -23.98
CA ARG A 66 -34.93 1.32 -22.91
C ARG A 66 -33.79 0.33 -23.06
N HIS A 67 -33.54 -0.15 -24.27
CA HIS A 67 -32.42 -1.06 -24.53
C HIS A 67 -31.07 -0.41 -24.19
N ASN A 68 -30.85 0.82 -24.66
CA ASN A 68 -29.62 1.57 -24.42
C ASN A 68 -29.38 1.80 -22.93
N ILE A 69 -30.42 2.16 -22.15
CA ILE A 69 -30.31 2.31 -20.70
C ILE A 69 -29.85 1.01 -20.04
N ILE A 70 -30.44 -0.14 -20.41
CA ILE A 70 -30.06 -1.44 -19.84
C ILE A 70 -28.60 -1.77 -20.16
N CYS A 71 -28.17 -1.56 -21.40
CA CYS A 71 -26.78 -1.77 -21.81
C CYS A 71 -25.84 -0.87 -21.01
N LEU A 72 -26.13 0.43 -20.93
CA LEU A 72 -25.31 1.39 -20.19
C LEU A 72 -25.28 1.10 -18.69
N GLN A 73 -26.38 0.63 -18.09
CA GLN A 73 -26.41 0.23 -16.68
C GLN A 73 -25.52 -0.99 -16.41
N ASN A 74 -25.50 -1.97 -17.33
CA ASN A 74 -24.61 -3.11 -17.22
C ASN A 74 -23.14 -2.69 -17.37
N ASP A 75 -22.85 -1.80 -18.32
CA ASP A 75 -21.51 -1.25 -18.52
C ASP A 75 -21.05 -0.42 -17.31
N HIS A 76 -21.94 0.39 -16.74
CA HIS A 76 -21.69 1.15 -15.51
C HIS A 76 -21.35 0.23 -14.35
N LYS A 77 -22.12 -0.85 -14.16
CA LYS A 77 -21.84 -1.85 -13.13
C LYS A 77 -20.48 -2.52 -13.33
N ALA A 78 -20.12 -2.86 -14.56
CA ALA A 78 -18.82 -3.42 -14.89
C ALA A 78 -17.68 -2.42 -14.61
N LEU A 79 -17.88 -1.15 -14.97
CA LEU A 79 -16.92 -0.08 -14.77
C LEU A 79 -16.70 0.24 -13.29
N MET A 80 -17.77 0.24 -12.48
CA MET A 80 -17.68 0.43 -11.03
C MET A 80 -16.81 -0.66 -10.37
N LYS A 81 -16.95 -1.91 -10.84
CA LYS A 81 -16.09 -3.01 -10.38
C LYS A 81 -14.62 -2.77 -10.74
N GLN A 82 -14.35 -2.27 -11.96
CA GLN A 82 -12.98 -1.93 -12.37
C GLN A 82 -12.39 -0.79 -11.54
N VAL A 83 -13.19 0.23 -11.19
CA VAL A 83 -12.78 1.34 -10.31
C VAL A 83 -12.40 0.81 -8.92
N GLU A 84 -13.23 -0.06 -8.35
CA GLU A 84 -12.97 -0.69 -7.04
C GLU A 84 -11.65 -1.48 -7.05
N GLU A 85 -11.47 -2.36 -8.05
CA GLU A 85 -10.25 -3.16 -8.21
C GLU A 85 -9.00 -2.27 -8.38
N ALA A 86 -9.10 -1.20 -9.18
CA ALA A 86 -8.02 -0.26 -9.41
C ALA A 86 -7.60 0.49 -8.14
N LEU A 87 -8.57 0.95 -7.32
CA LEU A 87 -8.31 1.60 -6.03
C LEU A 87 -7.66 0.66 -5.02
N HIS A 88 -8.15 -0.58 -4.93
CA HIS A 88 -7.55 -1.59 -4.06
C HIS A 88 -6.10 -1.87 -4.43
N GLN A 89 -5.79 -1.99 -5.72
CA GLN A 89 -4.42 -2.21 -6.19
C GLN A 89 -3.49 -1.03 -5.84
N LEU A 90 -3.99 0.21 -5.98
CA LEU A 90 -3.22 1.41 -5.68
C LEU A 90 -2.88 1.48 -4.19
N HIS A 91 -3.88 1.32 -3.31
CA HIS A 91 -3.67 1.36 -1.86
C HIS A 91 -2.85 0.18 -1.35
N ALA A 92 -3.00 -1.02 -1.94
CA ALA A 92 -2.18 -2.18 -1.59
C ALA A 92 -0.70 -1.91 -1.84
N ARG A 93 -0.37 -1.28 -2.97
CA ARG A 93 1.02 -0.89 -3.30
C ARG A 93 1.57 0.18 -2.38
N GLU A 94 0.79 1.21 -2.08
CA GLU A 94 1.21 2.26 -1.15
C GLU A 94 1.46 1.69 0.25
N LYS A 95 0.61 0.75 0.70
CA LYS A 95 0.79 0.05 1.97
C LYS A 95 2.04 -0.82 1.98
N GLU A 96 2.30 -1.59 0.92
CA GLU A 96 3.51 -2.41 0.80
C GLU A 96 4.78 -1.56 0.78
N LYS A 97 4.77 -0.48 0.00
CA LYS A 97 5.89 0.47 -0.05
C LYS A 97 6.14 1.08 1.32
N ARG A 98 5.09 1.55 2.00
CA ARG A 98 5.20 2.12 3.35
C ARG A 98 5.73 1.10 4.35
N ALA A 99 5.24 -0.14 4.34
CA ALA A 99 5.72 -1.18 5.23
C ALA A 99 7.20 -1.51 4.99
N ARG A 100 7.63 -1.48 3.72
CA ARG A 100 9.04 -1.65 3.35
C ARG A 100 9.90 -0.49 3.83
N ASP A 101 9.47 0.75 3.58
CA ASP A 101 10.20 1.95 4.01
C ASP A 101 10.31 1.98 5.55
N GLU A 102 9.25 1.58 6.28
CA GLU A 102 9.25 1.45 7.75
C GLU A 102 10.20 0.34 8.24
N ALA A 103 10.25 -0.80 7.55
CA ALA A 103 11.17 -1.89 7.89
C ALA A 103 12.64 -1.53 7.60
N GLU A 104 12.92 -0.83 6.50
CA GLU A 104 14.25 -0.33 6.16
C GLU A 104 14.70 0.71 7.19
N ALA A 105 13.83 1.65 7.58
CA ALA A 105 14.13 2.62 8.64
C ALA A 105 14.39 1.96 10.01
N LEU A 106 13.62 0.93 10.36
CA LEU A 106 13.83 0.17 11.61
C LEU A 106 15.17 -0.58 11.57
N ALA A 107 15.53 -1.19 10.45
CA ALA A 107 16.79 -1.89 10.28
C ALA A 107 17.99 -0.91 10.36
N GLU A 108 17.89 0.26 9.74
CA GLU A 108 18.92 1.32 9.86
C GLU A 108 19.07 1.80 11.31
N ALA A 109 17.96 2.04 12.02
CA ALA A 109 17.99 2.43 13.42
C ALA A 109 18.62 1.35 14.31
N MET A 110 18.31 0.07 14.07
CA MET A 110 18.93 -1.04 14.78
C MET A 110 20.44 -1.12 14.51
N SER A 111 20.86 -0.94 13.25
CA SER A 111 22.28 -0.95 12.87
C SER A 111 23.06 0.21 13.49
N GLN A 112 22.47 1.39 13.65
CA GLN A 112 23.14 2.53 14.31
C GLN A 112 23.25 2.36 15.83
N SER A 113 22.41 1.53 16.43
CA SER A 113 22.38 1.28 17.88
C SER A 113 23.29 0.14 18.36
N GLN A 114 23.88 -0.64 17.46
CA GLN A 114 24.80 -1.69 17.87
C GLN A 114 26.15 -1.07 18.28
N PRO A 115 26.58 -1.25 19.54
CA PRO A 115 27.84 -0.67 20.00
C PRO A 115 28.99 -1.31 19.23
N GLN A 116 29.76 -0.49 18.53
CA GLN A 116 30.89 -0.94 17.73
C GLN A 116 32.05 -1.32 18.65
N ALA A 117 32.60 -2.52 18.48
CA ALA A 117 33.77 -2.96 19.23
C ALA A 117 34.99 -2.09 18.89
N PHE A 118 35.72 -1.67 19.91
CA PHE A 118 36.93 -0.83 19.75
C PHE A 118 38.23 -1.60 20.03
N ALA A 119 38.15 -2.78 20.66
CA ALA A 119 39.30 -3.62 20.95
C ALA A 119 38.95 -5.10 20.86
N ARG A 120 39.95 -5.95 20.57
CA ARG A 120 39.83 -7.41 20.59
C ARG A 120 40.83 -8.01 21.57
N VAL A 121 40.41 -9.02 22.32
CA VAL A 121 41.27 -9.69 23.30
C VAL A 121 42.28 -10.57 22.58
N ASN A 122 43.57 -10.25 22.74
CA ASN A 122 44.65 -11.00 22.09
C ASN A 122 45.13 -12.20 22.92
N ALA A 123 45.08 -12.10 24.25
CA ALA A 123 45.53 -13.16 25.15
C ALA A 123 44.89 -13.03 26.54
N VAL A 124 44.63 -14.17 27.20
CA VAL A 124 44.16 -14.24 28.59
C VAL A 124 45.05 -15.20 29.37
N THR A 125 45.59 -14.75 30.50
CA THR A 125 46.46 -15.58 31.35
C THR A 125 45.62 -16.51 32.24
N PRO A 126 45.92 -17.82 32.30
CA PRO A 126 45.19 -18.76 33.16
C PRO A 126 45.24 -18.36 34.63
N GLY A 127 44.09 -18.36 35.32
CA GLY A 127 43.99 -17.97 36.73
C GLY A 127 44.00 -16.46 37.00
N SER A 128 44.04 -15.62 35.96
CA SER A 128 43.83 -14.17 36.10
C SER A 128 42.36 -13.84 36.40
N PRO A 129 42.07 -12.64 36.95
CA PRO A 129 40.69 -12.20 37.15
C PRO A 129 39.86 -12.28 35.86
N ALA A 130 40.43 -11.87 34.71
CA ALA A 130 39.77 -11.95 33.41
C ALA A 130 39.42 -13.40 33.00
N SER A 131 40.32 -14.38 33.26
CA SER A 131 40.06 -15.80 33.00
C SER A 131 38.93 -16.35 33.87
N ILE A 132 38.86 -15.95 35.14
CA ILE A 132 37.83 -16.39 36.09
C ILE A 132 36.47 -15.75 35.75
N SER A 133 36.49 -14.51 35.27
CA SER A 133 35.32 -13.78 34.76
C SER A 133 34.81 -14.30 33.42
N GLY A 134 35.50 -15.26 32.78
CA GLY A 134 35.06 -15.91 31.56
C GLY A 134 35.47 -15.22 30.25
N LEU A 135 36.38 -14.23 30.31
CA LEU A 135 36.92 -13.56 29.12
C LEU A 135 37.77 -14.53 28.29
N GLN A 136 37.62 -14.53 26.97
CA GLN A 136 38.31 -15.42 26.04
C GLN A 136 39.15 -14.66 25.01
N VAL A 137 40.10 -15.36 24.40
CA VAL A 137 40.83 -14.85 23.23
C VAL A 137 39.85 -14.66 22.09
N ASP A 138 40.03 -13.59 21.34
CA ASP A 138 39.17 -13.12 20.24
C ASP A 138 37.83 -12.48 20.65
N ASP A 139 37.58 -12.30 21.95
CA ASP A 139 36.43 -11.50 22.42
C ASP A 139 36.54 -10.04 21.95
N GLU A 140 35.43 -9.48 21.49
CA GLU A 140 35.31 -8.09 21.06
C GLU A 140 34.79 -7.19 22.19
N ILE A 141 35.58 -6.20 22.58
CA ILE A 141 35.26 -5.25 23.64
C ILE A 141 34.50 -4.08 23.04
N VAL A 142 33.22 -3.95 23.44
CA VAL A 142 32.33 -2.84 23.06
C VAL A 142 32.40 -1.66 24.03
N GLU A 143 32.54 -1.93 25.32
CA GLU A 143 32.64 -0.94 26.38
C GLU A 143 33.48 -1.51 27.53
N PHE A 144 34.29 -0.67 28.17
CA PHE A 144 35.09 -1.02 29.34
C PHE A 144 34.94 0.07 30.41
N GLY A 145 34.05 -0.14 31.37
CA GLY A 145 33.72 0.85 32.39
C GLY A 145 33.10 2.10 31.76
N SER A 146 33.83 3.22 31.77
CA SER A 146 33.42 4.46 31.09
C SER A 146 34.04 4.64 29.71
N VAL A 147 34.86 3.68 29.24
CA VAL A 147 35.57 3.75 27.96
C VAL A 147 34.78 3.04 26.87
N ASN A 148 34.55 3.72 25.76
CA ASN A 148 33.87 3.22 24.57
C ASN A 148 34.57 3.74 23.30
N ILE A 149 34.06 3.38 22.11
CA ILE A 149 34.69 3.76 20.84
C ILE A 149 34.83 5.28 20.64
N ASN A 150 33.98 6.09 21.28
CA ASN A 150 33.99 7.54 21.13
C ASN A 150 35.09 8.22 21.98
N ASN A 151 35.58 7.56 23.02
CA ASN A 151 36.59 8.13 23.93
C ASN A 151 37.88 7.29 24.06
N PHE A 152 37.95 6.14 23.40
CA PHE A 152 39.15 5.32 23.36
C PHE A 152 40.23 5.97 22.48
N GLN A 153 41.35 6.37 23.10
CA GLN A 153 42.52 6.91 22.39
C GLN A 153 43.73 5.99 22.47
N ASN A 154 43.97 5.40 23.65
CA ASN A 154 45.07 4.49 23.90
C ASN A 154 44.73 3.51 25.03
N LEU A 155 45.58 2.49 25.22
CA LEU A 155 45.44 1.49 26.28
C LEU A 155 45.59 2.08 27.70
N GLN A 156 46.13 3.29 27.85
CA GLN A 156 46.23 3.93 29.18
C GLN A 156 44.86 4.30 29.73
N ASN A 157 43.90 4.67 28.88
CA ASN A 157 42.53 4.96 29.30
C ASN A 157 41.88 3.77 30.02
N ILE A 158 42.14 2.54 29.55
CA ILE A 158 41.67 1.31 30.20
C ILE A 158 42.39 1.11 31.53
N ALA A 159 43.72 1.29 31.56
CA ALA A 159 44.52 1.11 32.77
C ALA A 159 44.09 2.05 33.90
N THR A 160 43.73 3.30 33.58
CA THR A 160 43.21 4.27 34.58
C THR A 160 41.89 3.81 35.20
N VAL A 161 40.98 3.25 34.40
CA VAL A 161 39.70 2.70 34.91
C VAL A 161 39.95 1.51 35.84
N VAL A 162 40.85 0.60 35.47
CA VAL A 162 41.21 -0.57 36.31
C VAL A 162 41.80 -0.11 37.65
N GLN A 163 42.75 0.83 37.63
CA GLN A 163 43.40 1.32 38.83
C GLN A 163 42.43 1.99 39.82
N HIS A 164 41.33 2.56 39.32
CA HIS A 164 40.27 3.16 40.15
C HIS A 164 39.21 2.15 40.62
N SER A 165 39.13 0.97 39.99
CA SER A 165 38.23 -0.12 40.38
C SER A 165 38.87 -1.16 41.30
N GLU A 166 40.20 -1.16 41.43
CA GLU A 166 40.93 -1.97 42.40
C GLU A 166 40.96 -1.26 43.78
N GLY A 167 39.99 -1.61 44.64
CA GLY A 167 39.87 -1.18 46.04
C GLY A 167 39.34 -2.29 46.93
#